data_AF-A0A7F5RJV1-F1
#
_entry.id   AF-A0A7F5RJV1-F1
#
_cell.length_a   1.000
_cell.length_b   1.000
_cell.length_c   1.000
_cell.angle_alpha   90.00
_cell.angle_beta   90.00
_cell.angle_gamma   90.00
#
_symmetry.space_group_name_H-M   'P 1'
#
loop_
_entity.id
_entity.type
_entity.pdbx_description
1 polymer ?
#
loop_
_entity_poly.entity_id
_entity_poly.type
_entity_poly.pdbx_seq_one_letter_code
_entity_poly.pdbx_strand_id
1 'polypeptide(L)'
;MYDGVVLYTTPSLTNLLGFPKDMWLGRSFIDFVHPKDRETFSAQVTTGITIPLTDSAGKNMKNSFYVFLRKYKGLKTTGFGVVEKTVSYQAFQLTATFRHINDSQETKHSSSIGGIFLIIVAVPVTSSFKGNTIKHRLKIKTFLNNI
;
A
#
# COMPACT_ATOMS: atom_id res chain seq x y z
N MET A 1 12.06 -14.60 1.28
CA MET A 1 12.37 -13.19 1.59
C MET A 1 11.04 -12.43 1.55
N TYR A 2 10.54 -11.94 2.70
CA TYR A 2 9.17 -11.38 2.85
C TYR A 2 9.10 -9.86 2.60
N ASP A 3 10.07 -9.33 1.86
CA ASP A 3 10.27 -7.90 1.73
C ASP A 3 9.20 -7.27 0.83
N GLY A 4 8.43 -6.33 1.38
CA GLY A 4 7.36 -5.65 0.65
C GLY A 4 6.07 -6.48 0.46
N VAL A 5 5.96 -7.63 1.14
CA VAL A 5 4.79 -8.50 1.09
C VAL A 5 3.66 -7.95 1.94
N VAL A 6 2.45 -7.90 1.40
CA VAL A 6 1.25 -7.41 2.07
C VAL A 6 0.78 -8.40 3.14
N LEU A 7 0.73 -7.94 4.39
CA LEU A 7 0.27 -8.70 5.56
C LEU A 7 -1.17 -8.37 5.97
N TYR A 8 -1.63 -7.16 5.66
CA TYR A 8 -2.94 -6.69 6.06
C TYR A 8 -3.48 -5.66 5.09
N THR A 9 -4.79 -5.70 4.85
CA THR A 9 -5.54 -4.73 4.06
C THR A 9 -6.87 -4.40 4.75
N THR A 10 -7.37 -3.17 4.55
CA THR A 10 -8.70 -2.78 5.01
C THR A 10 -9.80 -3.26 4.04
N PRO A 11 -11.02 -3.58 4.50
CA PRO A 11 -12.11 -4.04 3.64
C PRO A 11 -12.48 -3.07 2.51
N SER A 12 -12.29 -1.76 2.74
CA SER A 12 -12.51 -0.71 1.73
C SER A 12 -11.66 -0.89 0.47
N LEU A 13 -10.55 -1.64 0.53
CA LEU A 13 -9.69 -1.93 -0.62
C LEU A 13 -10.41 -2.79 -1.67
N THR A 14 -11.15 -3.79 -1.21
CA THR A 14 -12.00 -4.63 -2.06
C THR A 14 -13.08 -3.81 -2.74
N ASN A 15 -13.71 -2.88 -2.01
CA ASN A 15 -14.78 -2.04 -2.57
C ASN A 15 -14.27 -1.08 -3.64
N LEU A 16 -13.06 -0.53 -3.47
CA LEU A 16 -12.48 0.45 -4.39
C LEU A 16 -11.82 -0.20 -5.61
N LEU A 17 -11.01 -1.23 -5.40
CA LEU A 17 -10.20 -1.85 -6.46
C LEU A 17 -10.76 -3.18 -6.96
N GLY A 18 -11.75 -3.77 -6.28
CA GLY A 18 -12.45 -4.99 -6.70
C GLY A 18 -11.72 -6.30 -6.38
N PHE A 19 -10.50 -6.23 -5.85
CA PHE A 19 -9.71 -7.42 -5.49
C PHE A 19 -10.22 -8.03 -4.18
N PRO A 20 -10.48 -9.35 -4.11
CA PRO A 20 -10.76 -10.05 -2.86
C PRO A 20 -9.61 -9.88 -1.86
N LYS A 21 -9.93 -9.87 -0.55
CA LYS A 21 -8.94 -9.68 0.53
C LYS A 21 -7.73 -10.61 0.38
N ASP A 22 -7.99 -11.88 0.12
CA ASP A 22 -6.94 -12.92 0.06
C ASP A 22 -6.03 -12.77 -1.16
N MET A 23 -6.46 -12.06 -2.21
CA MET A 23 -5.62 -11.81 -3.38
C MET A 23 -4.53 -10.77 -3.10
N TRP A 24 -4.72 -9.92 -2.07
CA TRP A 24 -3.70 -8.97 -1.63
C TRP A 24 -2.64 -9.64 -0.76
N LEU A 25 -3.07 -10.52 0.14
CA LEU A 25 -2.19 -11.11 1.16
C LEU A 25 -1.13 -11.98 0.51
N GLY A 26 0.11 -11.88 1.00
CA GLY A 26 1.22 -12.69 0.48
C GLY A 26 1.77 -12.23 -0.89
N ARG A 27 1.21 -11.18 -1.49
CA ARG A 27 1.71 -10.54 -2.72
C ARG A 27 2.50 -9.28 -2.40
N SER A 28 3.41 -8.91 -3.30
CA SER A 28 4.12 -7.63 -3.19
C SER A 28 3.19 -6.49 -3.58
N PHE A 29 3.15 -5.41 -2.78
CA PHE A 29 2.25 -4.28 -3.07
C PHE A 29 2.53 -3.65 -4.45
N ILE A 30 3.79 -3.65 -4.88
CA ILE A 30 4.25 -3.11 -6.17
C ILE A 30 3.59 -3.80 -7.39
N ASP A 31 3.10 -5.04 -7.24
CA ASP A 31 2.40 -5.75 -8.32
C ASP A 31 1.07 -5.10 -8.68
N PHE A 32 0.46 -4.39 -7.73
CA PHE A 32 -0.78 -3.65 -7.92
C PHE A 32 -0.55 -2.21 -8.39
N VAL A 33 0.68 -1.73 -8.38
CA VAL A 33 1.07 -0.40 -8.87
C VAL A 33 1.24 -0.45 -10.40
N HIS A 34 0.75 0.57 -11.09
CA HIS A 34 0.93 0.73 -12.52
C HIS A 34 2.42 0.65 -12.89
N PRO A 35 2.83 -0.09 -13.94
CA PRO A 35 4.23 -0.31 -14.26
C PRO A 35 5.09 0.96 -14.33
N LYS A 36 4.55 2.05 -14.90
CA LYS A 36 5.23 3.36 -14.98
C LYS A 36 5.48 4.02 -13.62
N ASP A 37 4.71 3.69 -12.60
CA ASP A 37 4.80 4.30 -11.28
C ASP A 37 5.63 3.46 -10.30
N ARG A 38 6.07 2.26 -10.70
CA ARG A 38 6.81 1.31 -9.83
C ARG A 38 8.18 1.83 -9.42
N GLU A 39 8.87 2.50 -10.34
CA GLU A 39 10.18 3.11 -10.07
C GLU A 39 10.05 4.23 -9.03
N THR A 40 9.10 5.15 -9.27
CA THR A 40 8.77 6.23 -8.33
C THR A 40 8.36 5.68 -6.97
N PHE A 41 7.52 4.65 -6.92
CA PHE A 41 7.13 4.00 -5.67
C PHE A 41 8.35 3.47 -4.91
N SER A 42 9.24 2.75 -5.60
CA SER A 42 10.43 2.16 -4.99
C SER A 42 11.36 3.25 -4.45
N ALA A 43 11.61 4.31 -5.22
CA ALA A 43 12.41 5.44 -4.79
C ALA A 43 11.82 6.12 -3.54
N GLN A 44 10.51 6.39 -3.52
CA GLN A 44 9.84 7.04 -2.38
C GLN A 44 9.81 6.15 -1.13
N VAL A 45 9.69 4.84 -1.29
CA VAL A 45 9.80 3.89 -0.17
C VAL A 45 11.23 3.92 0.38
N THR A 46 12.26 3.78 -0.47
CA THR A 46 13.67 3.80 -0.03
C THR A 46 14.04 5.10 0.67
N THR A 47 13.67 6.26 0.13
CA THR A 47 13.97 7.56 0.76
C THR A 47 13.34 7.70 2.14
N GLY A 48 12.13 7.15 2.33
CA GLY A 48 11.46 7.16 3.63
C GLY A 48 12.06 6.19 4.66
N ILE A 49 12.87 5.21 4.22
CA ILE A 49 13.64 4.32 5.11
C ILE A 49 14.95 4.98 5.52
N THR A 50 15.70 5.54 4.56
CA THR A 50 17.07 6.02 4.78
C THR A 50 17.15 7.33 5.56
N ILE A 51 16.09 8.13 5.56
CA ILE A 51 16.08 9.45 6.19
C ILE A 51 15.03 9.43 7.30
N PRO A 52 15.40 9.61 8.58
CA PRO A 52 14.46 10.07 9.59
C PRO A 52 14.08 11.48 9.13
N LEU A 53 13.03 11.58 8.31
CA LEU A 53 12.60 12.84 7.70
C LEU A 53 12.04 13.73 8.82
N THR A 54 12.96 14.36 9.53
CA THR A 54 12.73 15.23 10.68
C THR A 54 13.01 16.62 10.18
N ASP A 55 11.96 17.40 9.97
CA ASP A 55 12.14 18.83 9.71
C ASP A 55 12.73 19.48 10.98
N SER A 56 13.35 20.65 10.89
CA SER A 56 13.97 21.36 12.04
C SER A 56 13.01 21.64 13.22
N ALA A 57 11.71 21.37 13.04
CA ALA A 57 10.63 21.43 14.03
C ALA A 57 10.21 20.06 14.61
N GLY A 58 10.94 18.96 14.38
CA GLY A 58 10.66 17.64 14.96
C GLY A 58 9.45 16.90 14.35
N LYS A 59 8.93 17.37 13.21
CA LYS A 59 7.73 16.79 12.58
C LYS A 59 8.12 15.68 11.61
N ASN A 60 7.61 14.46 11.87
CA ASN A 60 7.73 13.31 10.97
C ASN A 60 7.17 13.65 9.58
N MET A 61 8.04 13.78 8.56
CA MET A 61 7.63 14.02 7.17
C MET A 61 6.90 12.77 6.66
N LYS A 62 5.65 12.95 6.27
CA LYS A 62 4.87 11.89 5.63
C LYS A 62 5.25 11.87 4.15
N ASN A 63 5.95 10.82 3.70
CA ASN A 63 6.22 10.68 2.27
C ASN A 63 4.90 10.40 1.54
N SER A 64 4.40 11.40 0.81
CA SER A 64 3.16 11.31 0.06
C SER A 64 3.39 11.58 -1.42
N PHE A 65 2.88 10.72 -2.26
CA PHE A 65 3.04 10.76 -3.71
C PHE A 65 1.81 10.15 -4.40
N TYR A 66 1.66 10.38 -5.69
CA TYR A 66 0.52 9.88 -6.46
C TYR A 66 0.92 8.65 -7.27
N VAL A 67 0.07 7.64 -7.29
CA VAL A 67 0.22 6.46 -8.16
C VAL A 67 -1.13 6.00 -8.70
N PHE A 68 -1.07 5.22 -9.77
CA PHE A 68 -2.18 4.44 -10.28
C PHE A 68 -2.14 3.02 -9.71
N LEU A 69 -3.24 2.60 -9.08
CA LEU A 69 -3.44 1.22 -8.63
C LEU A 69 -4.34 0.46 -9.61
N ARG A 70 -3.95 -0.78 -9.89
CA ARG A 70 -4.69 -1.71 -10.74
C ARG A 70 -6.06 -1.98 -10.14
N LYS A 71 -7.08 -2.11 -11.01
CA LYS A 71 -8.40 -2.62 -10.64
C LYS A 71 -8.56 -4.09 -11.06
N TYR A 72 -9.29 -4.85 -10.26
CA TYR A 72 -9.56 -6.26 -10.51
C TYR A 72 -10.48 -6.43 -11.71
N LYS A 73 -10.06 -7.30 -12.62
CA LYS A 73 -10.83 -7.72 -13.78
C LYS A 73 -11.55 -9.02 -13.45
N GLY A 74 -12.69 -8.94 -12.79
CA GLY A 74 -13.54 -10.10 -12.50
C GLY A 74 -14.71 -10.17 -13.47
N LEU A 75 -15.35 -11.34 -13.57
CA LEU A 75 -16.56 -11.49 -14.38
C LEU A 75 -17.67 -10.49 -13.95
N LYS A 76 -17.82 -10.26 -12.64
CA LYS A 76 -18.79 -9.31 -12.08
C LYS A 76 -18.52 -7.85 -12.46
N THR A 77 -17.25 -7.46 -12.57
CA THR A 77 -16.85 -6.06 -12.82
C THR A 77 -16.60 -5.76 -14.30
N THR A 78 -16.16 -6.77 -15.05
CA THR A 78 -15.73 -6.63 -16.45
C THR A 78 -16.65 -7.34 -17.43
N GLY A 79 -17.58 -8.21 -17.01
CA GLY A 79 -18.42 -9.00 -17.90
C GLY A 79 -17.65 -10.11 -18.63
N PHE A 80 -18.30 -10.77 -19.60
CA PHE A 80 -17.67 -11.80 -20.44
C PHE A 80 -16.51 -11.21 -21.28
N GLY A 81 -15.58 -12.07 -21.72
CA GLY A 81 -14.38 -11.63 -22.45
C GLY A 81 -13.34 -10.95 -21.56
N VAL A 82 -13.25 -11.33 -20.27
CA VAL A 82 -12.34 -10.72 -19.28
C VAL A 82 -10.89 -10.71 -19.77
N VAL A 83 -10.44 -11.76 -20.47
CA VAL A 83 -9.06 -11.89 -20.97
C VAL A 83 -8.72 -10.78 -21.96
N GLU A 84 -9.63 -10.46 -22.88
CA GLU A 84 -9.44 -9.49 -23.96
C GLU A 84 -9.51 -8.02 -23.49
N LYS A 85 -10.17 -7.76 -22.36
CA LYS A 85 -10.33 -6.38 -21.85
C LYS A 85 -9.00 -5.83 -21.34
N THR A 86 -8.77 -4.54 -21.49
CA THR A 86 -7.56 -3.89 -20.97
C THR A 86 -7.57 -3.81 -19.44
N VAL A 87 -6.39 -3.75 -18.82
CA VAL A 87 -6.27 -3.52 -17.38
C VAL A 87 -6.56 -2.06 -17.09
N SER A 88 -7.55 -1.81 -16.23
CA SER A 88 -7.88 -0.47 -15.77
C SER A 88 -7.15 -0.13 -14.47
N TYR A 89 -6.91 1.16 -14.28
CA TYR A 89 -6.22 1.71 -13.13
C TYR A 89 -6.98 2.91 -12.57
N GLN A 90 -6.77 3.20 -11.29
CA GLN A 90 -7.36 4.36 -10.61
C GLN A 90 -6.28 5.12 -9.83
N ALA A 91 -6.34 6.45 -9.84
CA ALA A 91 -5.38 7.31 -9.17
C ALA A 91 -5.61 7.37 -7.66
N PHE A 92 -4.53 7.28 -6.89
CA PHE A 92 -4.51 7.42 -5.44
C PHE A 92 -3.36 8.32 -5.01
N GLN A 93 -3.60 9.13 -3.99
CA GLN A 93 -2.54 9.69 -3.17
C GLN A 93 -2.12 8.62 -2.15
N LEU A 94 -0.89 8.15 -2.27
CA LEU A 94 -0.26 7.28 -1.29
C LEU A 94 0.44 8.12 -0.23
N THR A 95 0.40 7.63 1.00
CA THR A 95 1.27 8.07 2.10
C THR A 95 1.93 6.83 2.68
N ALA A 96 3.24 6.74 2.57
CA ALA A 96 4.05 5.66 3.11
C ALA A 96 4.64 6.09 4.48
N THR A 97 4.54 5.22 5.48
CA THR A 97 5.10 5.46 6.82
C THR A 97 5.73 4.19 7.35
N PHE A 98 6.97 4.28 7.84
CA PHE A 98 7.66 3.15 8.45
C PHE A 98 7.39 3.14 9.95
N ARG A 99 7.16 1.95 10.50
CA ARG A 99 6.95 1.73 11.93
C ARG A 99 7.81 0.56 12.36
N HIS A 100 8.75 0.84 13.25
CA HIS A 100 9.48 -0.19 13.99
C HIS A 100 8.59 -0.72 15.12
N ILE A 101 8.54 -2.04 15.29
CA ILE A 101 7.93 -2.67 16.48
C ILE A 101 9.09 -3.25 17.30
N ASN A 102 9.40 -2.59 18.41
CA ASN A 102 10.27 -3.17 19.44
C ASN A 102 9.43 -4.14 20.25
N ASP A 103 9.79 -5.42 20.24
CA ASP A 103 9.13 -6.39 21.11
C ASP A 103 9.69 -6.19 22.52
N SER A 104 8.84 -5.68 23.43
CA SER A 104 9.20 -5.41 24.82
C SER A 104 8.26 -6.17 25.74
N GLN A 105 8.16 -7.49 25.59
CA GLN A 105 7.74 -8.42 26.65
C GLN A 105 8.31 -9.81 26.36
N GLU A 106 9.11 -10.33 27.30
CA GLU A 106 9.60 -11.70 27.32
C GLU A 106 8.44 -12.72 27.23
N THR A 107 8.41 -13.57 26.22
CA THR A 107 7.98 -14.96 26.39
C THR A 107 8.79 -15.86 25.46
N LYS A 108 9.59 -16.71 26.09
CA LYS A 108 10.61 -17.58 25.50
C LYS A 108 9.93 -18.73 24.74
N HIS A 109 9.37 -18.50 23.55
CA HIS A 109 9.04 -19.57 22.58
C HIS A 109 8.61 -19.05 21.19
N SER A 110 9.29 -18.05 20.63
CA SER A 110 9.30 -17.80 19.19
C SER A 110 10.42 -16.82 18.87
N SER A 111 11.16 -17.10 17.80
CA SER A 111 12.30 -16.32 17.31
C SER A 111 12.02 -14.80 17.34
N SER A 112 12.88 -14.08 18.04
CA SER A 112 12.93 -12.62 18.10
C SER A 112 12.98 -12.01 16.70
N ILE A 113 11.92 -11.33 16.26
CA ILE A 113 11.97 -10.49 15.06
C ILE A 113 11.29 -9.16 15.38
N GLY A 114 12.04 -8.26 16.03
CA GLY A 114 11.78 -6.84 15.88
C GLY A 114 11.86 -6.51 14.38
N GLY A 115 10.82 -5.88 13.85
CA GLY A 115 10.65 -5.73 12.41
C GLY A 115 10.20 -4.33 12.01
N ILE A 116 10.68 -3.87 10.86
CA ILE A 116 10.21 -2.63 10.23
C ILE A 116 8.97 -2.97 9.42
N PHE A 117 7.88 -2.28 9.69
CA PHE A 117 6.66 -2.38 8.90
C PHE A 117 6.45 -1.11 8.10
N LEU A 118 6.24 -1.26 6.80
CA LEU A 118 5.74 -0.18 5.96
C LEU A 118 4.21 -0.15 6.03
N ILE A 119 3.67 0.98 6.43
CA ILE A 119 2.23 1.26 6.45
C ILE A 119 1.94 2.22 5.30
N ILE A 120 1.22 1.74 4.30
CA ILE A 120 0.78 2.51 3.15
C ILE A 120 -0.68 2.90 3.36
N VAL A 121 -0.93 4.19 3.26
CA VAL A 121 -2.27 4.75 3.23
C VAL A 121 -2.57 5.21 1.81
N ALA A 122 -3.67 4.75 1.22
CA ALA A 122 -4.10 5.22 -0.10
C ALA A 122 -5.43 5.95 -0.01
N VAL A 123 -5.50 7.15 -0.58
CA VAL A 123 -6.71 7.97 -0.68
C VAL A 123 -7.04 8.17 -2.16
N PRO A 124 -8.24 7.79 -2.63
CA PRO A 124 -8.59 7.94 -4.04
C PRO A 124 -8.59 9.41 -4.45
N VAL A 125 -8.01 9.71 -5.61
CA VAL A 125 -8.12 11.04 -6.22
C VAL A 125 -9.46 11.12 -6.92
N THR A 126 -10.34 12.02 -6.48
CA THR A 126 -11.66 12.23 -7.08
C THR A 126 -11.79 13.66 -7.58
N SER A 127 -12.50 13.86 -8.69
CA SER A 127 -12.88 15.20 -9.13
C SER A 127 -13.81 15.87 -8.12
N SER A 128 -13.52 17.13 -7.77
CA SER A 128 -14.34 17.95 -6.88
C SER A 128 -15.74 18.26 -7.42
N PHE A 129 -16.03 17.90 -8.68
CA PHE A 129 -17.29 18.21 -9.35
C PHE A 129 -18.42 17.17 -9.09
N LYS A 130 -18.09 15.96 -8.60
CA LYS A 130 -19.09 14.93 -8.29
C LYS A 130 -19.25 14.78 -6.78
N GLY A 131 -20.25 15.46 -6.22
CA GLY A 131 -20.59 15.39 -4.80
C GLY A 131 -21.07 13.99 -4.41
N ASN A 132 -20.17 13.17 -3.85
CA ASN A 132 -20.35 12.34 -2.65
C ASN A 132 -19.07 11.49 -2.46
N THR A 133 -17.95 12.10 -2.05
CA THR A 133 -16.68 11.37 -1.91
C THR A 133 -16.58 10.75 -0.53
N ILE A 134 -16.95 9.47 -0.41
CA ILE A 134 -16.60 8.69 0.78
C ILE A 134 -15.07 8.60 0.83
N LYS A 135 -14.47 9.23 1.84
CA LYS A 135 -13.02 9.22 2.10
C LYS A 135 -12.60 7.84 2.61
N HIS A 136 -12.66 6.83 1.77
CA HIS A 136 -12.18 5.50 2.11
C HIS A 136 -10.65 5.52 2.18
N ARG A 137 -10.12 5.61 3.40
CA ARG A 137 -8.69 5.48 3.69
C ARG A 137 -8.32 4.01 3.64
N LEU A 138 -7.53 3.63 2.65
CA LEU A 138 -6.95 2.30 2.58
C LEU A 138 -5.77 2.24 3.54
N LYS A 139 -5.60 1.15 4.30
CA LYS A 139 -4.38 0.89 5.08
C LYS A 139 -3.84 -0.47 4.68
N ILE A 140 -2.59 -0.49 4.27
CA ILE A 140 -1.85 -1.69 3.88
C ILE A 140 -0.64 -1.77 4.79
N LYS A 141 -0.41 -2.92 5.42
CA LYS A 141 0.77 -3.18 6.23
C LYS A 141 1.64 -4.20 5.48
N THR A 142 2.86 -3.82 5.15
CA THR A 142 3.87 -4.64 4.52
C THR A 142 5.04 -4.83 5.48
N PHE A 143 5.61 -6.03 5.51
CA PHE A 143 6.82 -6.30 6.28
C PHE A 143 8.06 -5.94 5.47
N LEU A 144 9.08 -5.40 6.14
CA LEU A 144 10.39 -5.18 5.57
C LEU A 144 11.44 -5.82 6.47
N ASN A 145 12.36 -6.57 5.87
CA ASN A 145 13.51 -7.10 6.58
C ASN A 145 14.52 -5.99 6.83
N ASN A 146 15.25 -6.07 7.95
CA ASN A 146 16.43 -5.23 8.18
C ASN A 146 17.41 -5.42 7.01
N ILE A 147 17.78 -4.32 6.36
CA ILE A 147 18.97 -4.23 5.50
C ILE A 147 20.18 -4.05 6.41
#